data_AF-A0A0J9C6J8-F1
#
_entry.id   AF-A0A0J9C6J8-F1
#
_cell.length_a   1.000
_cell.length_b   1.000
_cell.length_c   1.000
_cell.angle_alpha   90.00
_cell.angle_beta   90.00
_cell.angle_gamma   90.00
#
_symmetry.space_group_name_H-M   'P 1'
#
loop_
_entity.id
_entity.type
_entity.pdbx_description
1 polymer ?
#
loop_
_entity_poly.entity_id
_entity_poly.type
_entity_poly.pdbx_seq_one_letter_code
_entity_poly.pdbx_strand_id
1 'polypeptide(L)'
;MIKIIDKIFEQNSFALLTKAMKKFTEKEHGTNEEKFMDNLSKDGKTVLRRIYVNEQDEMYFLLGGKLNENTLNEVIAICAEAEVSREIRKSYRSNWGLLYLTPVDKTLTWEQQKRVMQIEENKYFCRKYVLWYSDGEKESLEELCQGNYSSKNLNSIVENYDFFSQFKNSGHKGYECLSRIYIKLPFMNLSDLETTDQTVLEVVKKKLDEFHPELFYKLQNGDVESIEDYVNLSEKEEREIQKILNNLKAETK
;
A
#
# COMPACT_ATOMS: atom_id res chain seq x y z
N MET A 1 0.92 -13.26 8.05
CA MET A 1 1.28 -11.84 7.90
C MET A 1 2.57 -11.47 8.63
N ILE A 2 2.76 -11.78 9.91
CA ILE A 2 4.02 -11.45 10.63
C ILE A 2 5.26 -11.91 9.83
N LYS A 3 5.33 -13.17 9.40
CA LYS A 3 6.43 -13.70 8.58
C LYS A 3 6.65 -12.95 7.25
N ILE A 4 5.59 -12.40 6.65
CA ILE A 4 5.69 -11.60 5.42
C ILE A 4 6.32 -10.25 5.75
N ILE A 5 5.81 -9.57 6.77
CA ILE A 5 6.33 -8.28 7.22
C ILE A 5 7.79 -8.41 7.68
N ASP A 6 8.14 -9.48 8.40
CA ASP A 6 9.52 -9.77 8.80
C ASP A 6 10.44 -9.81 7.58
N LYS A 7 10.04 -10.55 6.52
CA LYS A 7 10.79 -10.60 5.26
C LYS A 7 10.86 -9.26 4.54
N ILE A 8 9.80 -8.43 4.59
CA ILE A 8 9.83 -7.09 4.01
C ILE A 8 10.88 -6.25 4.73
N PHE A 9 10.92 -6.23 6.06
CA PHE A 9 11.96 -5.48 6.77
C PHE A 9 13.37 -6.01 6.46
N GLU A 10 13.57 -7.32 6.56
CA GLU A 10 14.88 -7.97 6.33
C GLU A 10 15.43 -7.74 4.91
N GLN A 11 14.56 -7.81 3.89
CA GLN A 11 14.96 -7.64 2.49
C GLN A 11 15.08 -6.16 2.06
N ASN A 12 14.81 -5.22 2.96
CA ASN A 12 14.84 -3.77 2.70
C ASN A 12 15.71 -3.01 3.71
N SER A 13 16.85 -3.60 4.06
CA SER A 13 17.91 -2.96 4.86
C SER A 13 17.56 -2.65 6.32
N PHE A 14 16.56 -3.34 6.89
CA PHE A 14 16.31 -3.31 8.32
C PHE A 14 16.87 -4.55 9.03
N ALA A 15 17.44 -4.33 10.20
CA ALA A 15 17.92 -5.36 11.11
C ALA A 15 17.07 -5.42 12.38
N LEU A 16 16.94 -6.62 12.94
CA LEU A 16 16.21 -6.83 14.20
C LEU A 16 17.02 -6.32 15.40
N LEU A 17 16.43 -5.47 16.23
CA LEU A 17 17.03 -4.97 17.47
C LEU A 17 16.85 -5.98 18.63
N THR A 18 17.58 -7.09 18.53
CA THR A 18 17.47 -8.26 19.43
C THR A 18 17.68 -7.94 20.91
N LYS A 19 18.61 -7.03 21.24
CA LYS A 19 18.88 -6.63 22.64
C LYS A 19 17.67 -5.97 23.31
N ALA A 20 17.02 -5.04 22.61
CA ALA A 20 15.82 -4.40 23.13
C ALA A 20 14.68 -5.42 23.25
N MET A 21 14.49 -6.26 22.23
CA MET A 21 13.48 -7.32 22.23
C MET A 21 13.57 -8.24 23.45
N LYS A 22 14.77 -8.74 23.79
CA LYS A 22 14.99 -9.61 24.95
C LYS A 22 14.48 -9.01 26.25
N LYS A 23 14.77 -7.72 26.47
CA LYS A 23 14.33 -7.01 27.68
C LYS A 23 12.82 -6.83 27.76
N PHE A 24 12.14 -6.58 26.64
CA PHE A 24 10.68 -6.51 26.61
C PHE A 24 10.05 -7.88 26.86
N THR A 25 10.64 -8.95 26.32
CA THR A 25 10.13 -10.32 26.53
C THR A 25 10.39 -10.86 27.94
N GLU A 26 11.53 -10.51 28.56
CA GLU A 26 11.88 -10.93 29.94
C GLU A 26 10.89 -10.37 30.98
N LYS A 27 10.33 -9.19 30.74
CA LYS A 27 9.26 -8.62 31.57
C LYS A 27 7.91 -9.29 31.38
N GLU A 28 7.63 -9.82 30.19
CA GLU A 28 6.31 -10.42 29.90
C GLU A 28 6.19 -11.87 30.35
N HIS A 29 7.23 -12.73 30.32
CA HIS A 29 7.33 -14.03 31.03
C HIS A 29 8.71 -14.72 30.81
N GLY A 30 9.21 -15.46 31.81
CA GLY A 30 10.51 -16.15 31.76
C GLY A 30 10.68 -17.15 30.61
N THR A 31 11.83 -17.04 29.93
CA THR A 31 12.56 -18.11 29.22
C THR A 31 11.79 -19.00 28.24
N ASN A 32 11.02 -18.45 27.28
CA ASN A 32 10.68 -19.21 26.07
C ASN A 32 10.41 -18.30 24.86
N GLU A 33 11.46 -18.01 24.09
CA GLU A 33 11.45 -17.12 22.91
C GLU A 33 10.62 -17.67 21.72
N GLU A 34 10.39 -18.98 21.62
CA GLU A 34 9.77 -19.61 20.42
C GLU A 34 8.23 -19.66 20.43
N LYS A 35 7.56 -19.64 21.58
CA LYS A 35 6.08 -19.73 21.64
C LYS A 35 5.34 -18.40 21.42
N PHE A 36 6.08 -17.30 21.35
CA PHE A 36 5.53 -15.95 21.28
C PHE A 36 5.31 -15.45 19.85
N MET A 37 5.74 -16.19 18.82
CA MET A 37 5.84 -15.63 17.46
C MET A 37 4.68 -15.92 16.52
N ASP A 38 4.02 -17.07 16.67
CA ASP A 38 2.97 -17.49 15.72
C ASP A 38 1.55 -17.43 16.30
N ASN A 39 1.38 -17.25 17.62
CA ASN A 39 0.05 -17.08 18.21
C ASN A 39 -0.24 -15.58 18.42
N LEU A 40 -1.20 -15.05 17.65
CA LEU A 40 -2.04 -13.95 18.13
C LEU A 40 -2.48 -14.33 19.55
N SER A 41 -2.29 -13.43 20.51
CA SER A 41 -2.69 -13.66 21.90
C SER A 41 -4.05 -14.35 21.91
N LYS A 42 -4.15 -15.54 22.54
CA LYS A 42 -5.42 -16.26 22.69
C LYS A 42 -6.49 -15.37 23.35
N ASP A 43 -6.04 -14.32 24.04
CA ASP A 43 -6.85 -13.37 24.78
C ASP A 43 -7.08 -12.04 24.03
N GLY A 44 -6.62 -11.91 22.78
CA GLY A 44 -6.84 -10.71 21.94
C GLY A 44 -5.99 -9.48 22.32
N LYS A 45 -5.11 -9.60 23.32
CA LYS A 45 -4.21 -8.54 23.81
C LYS A 45 -3.21 -8.10 22.73
N THR A 46 -2.84 -6.82 22.74
CA THR A 46 -1.72 -6.29 21.96
C THR A 46 -0.40 -6.84 22.47
N VAL A 47 0.45 -7.28 21.54
CA VAL A 47 1.74 -7.88 21.83
C VAL A 47 2.83 -7.23 20.97
N LEU A 48 3.97 -6.88 21.57
CA LEU A 48 5.17 -6.49 20.86
C LEU A 48 5.85 -7.71 20.23
N ARG A 49 5.98 -7.72 18.91
CA ARG A 49 6.54 -8.84 18.14
C ARG A 49 7.99 -8.62 17.76
N ARG A 50 8.32 -7.44 17.24
CA ARG A 50 9.64 -7.11 16.68
C ARG A 50 9.94 -5.62 16.83
N ILE A 51 11.23 -5.29 16.85
CA ILE A 51 11.73 -3.92 16.72
C ILE A 51 12.77 -3.94 15.61
N TYR A 52 12.53 -3.22 14.53
CA TYR A 52 13.42 -3.10 13.38
C TYR A 52 14.15 -1.77 13.41
N VAL A 53 15.41 -1.76 12.98
CA VAL A 53 16.22 -0.54 12.81
C VAL A 53 17.02 -0.61 11.52
N ASN A 54 17.34 0.52 10.90
CA ASN A 54 18.23 0.59 9.75
C ASN A 54 19.44 1.51 10.01
N GLU A 55 20.30 1.68 9.00
CA GLU A 55 21.51 2.50 9.08
C GLU A 55 21.21 4.01 9.14
N GLN A 56 20.01 4.42 8.71
CA GLN A 56 19.52 5.80 8.73
C GLN A 56 18.87 6.17 10.07
N ASP A 57 19.10 5.38 11.13
CA ASP A 57 18.49 5.54 12.44
C ASP A 57 16.94 5.49 12.42
N GLU A 58 16.31 4.91 11.39
CA GLU A 58 14.86 4.67 11.41
C GLU A 58 14.55 3.44 12.25
N MET A 59 13.45 3.49 13.01
CA MET A 59 13.05 2.39 13.89
C MET A 59 11.57 2.06 13.74
N TYR A 60 11.23 0.78 13.62
CA TYR A 60 9.84 0.33 13.52
C TYR A 60 9.49 -0.67 14.60
N PHE A 61 8.43 -0.38 15.35
CA PHE A 61 7.80 -1.33 16.26
C PHE A 61 6.76 -2.15 15.51
N LEU A 62 6.89 -3.47 15.55
CA LEU A 62 5.87 -4.38 15.04
C LEU A 62 5.02 -4.89 16.20
N LEU A 63 3.78 -4.43 16.26
CA LEU A 63 2.78 -4.90 17.21
C LEU A 63 1.78 -5.83 16.51
N GLY A 64 1.14 -6.72 17.27
CA GLY A 64 0.04 -7.52 16.72
C GLY A 64 -0.99 -7.93 17.77
N GLY A 65 -2.26 -7.89 17.38
CA GLY A 65 -3.40 -8.22 18.23
C GLY A 65 -4.74 -8.03 17.52
N LYS A 66 -5.84 -8.28 18.24
CA LYS A 66 -7.20 -7.97 17.76
C LYS A 66 -7.55 -6.54 18.14
N LEU A 67 -8.16 -5.80 17.22
CA LEU A 67 -8.70 -4.48 17.53
C LEU A 67 -9.84 -4.59 18.56
N ASN A 68 -9.67 -3.91 19.69
CA ASN A 68 -10.62 -3.80 20.78
C ASN A 68 -10.53 -2.39 21.42
N GLU A 69 -11.35 -2.10 22.42
CA GLU A 69 -11.44 -0.77 23.05
C GLU A 69 -10.16 -0.36 23.79
N ASN A 70 -9.38 -1.34 24.27
CA ASN A 70 -8.15 -1.09 25.01
C ASN A 70 -6.92 -1.00 24.11
N THR A 71 -7.03 -1.34 22.82
CA THR A 71 -5.88 -1.42 21.91
C THR A 71 -5.03 -0.15 21.92
N LEU A 72 -5.64 1.04 21.87
CA LEU A 72 -4.88 2.30 21.90
C LEU A 72 -4.09 2.46 23.21
N ASN A 73 -4.70 2.15 24.35
CA ASN A 73 -4.05 2.25 25.65
C ASN A 73 -2.88 1.27 25.76
N GLU A 74 -3.04 0.05 25.26
CA GLU A 74 -1.98 -0.96 25.22
C GLU A 74 -0.82 -0.51 24.32
N VAL A 75 -1.12 0.02 23.14
CA VAL A 75 -0.12 0.60 22.22
C VAL A 75 0.64 1.74 22.90
N ILE A 76 -0.06 2.67 23.55
CA ILE A 76 0.55 3.79 24.29
C ILE A 76 1.46 3.29 25.41
N ALA A 77 1.03 2.27 26.16
CA ALA A 77 1.83 1.71 27.24
C ALA A 77 3.16 1.13 26.73
N ILE A 78 3.13 0.40 25.61
CA ILE A 78 4.35 -0.14 24.98
C ILE A 78 5.26 1.00 24.49
N CYS A 79 4.69 2.02 23.84
CA CYS A 79 5.47 3.18 23.38
C CYS A 79 6.11 3.93 24.56
N ALA A 80 5.38 4.13 25.66
CA ALA A 80 5.89 4.79 26.85
C ALA A 80 7.06 4.02 27.48
N GLU A 81 6.99 2.69 27.51
CA GLU A 81 8.08 1.85 27.98
C GLU A 81 9.32 1.95 27.08
N ALA A 82 9.11 1.98 25.76
CA ALA A 82 10.19 2.13 24.80
C ALA A 82 10.89 3.49 24.88
N GLU A 83 10.15 4.57 25.13
CA GLU A 83 10.70 5.92 25.29
C GLU A 83 11.72 6.00 26.43
N VAL A 84 11.49 5.28 27.52
CA VAL A 84 12.38 5.27 28.70
C VAL A 84 13.41 4.14 28.66
N SER A 85 13.37 3.25 27.67
CA SER A 85 14.26 2.09 27.60
C SER A 85 15.69 2.48 27.25
N ARG A 86 16.65 2.06 28.09
CA ARG A 86 18.10 2.27 27.87
C ARG A 86 18.68 1.43 26.73
N GLU A 87 17.98 0.39 26.28
CA GLU A 87 18.46 -0.47 25.17
C GLU A 87 18.21 0.16 23.80
N ILE A 88 17.32 1.15 23.75
CA ILE A 88 16.99 1.89 22.53
C ILE A 88 17.86 3.13 22.50
N ARG A 89 18.66 3.27 21.44
CA ARG A 89 19.49 4.45 21.22
C ARG A 89 18.60 5.69 21.11
N LYS A 90 19.07 6.82 21.64
CA LYS A 90 18.35 8.08 21.55
C LYS A 90 18.11 8.53 20.10
N SER A 91 19.06 8.24 19.19
CA SER A 91 18.94 8.57 17.76
C SER A 91 17.71 7.94 17.13
N TYR A 92 17.42 6.68 17.44
CA TYR A 92 16.26 5.96 16.88
C TYR A 92 14.90 6.58 17.23
N ARG A 93 14.80 7.36 18.31
CA ARG A 93 13.52 7.92 18.78
C ARG A 93 13.06 9.12 17.96
N SER A 94 13.96 9.77 17.22
CA SER A 94 13.59 10.90 16.36
C SER A 94 12.86 10.45 15.09
N ASN A 95 13.08 9.21 14.64
CA ASN A 95 12.48 8.66 13.43
C ASN A 95 11.94 7.25 13.63
N TRP A 96 11.07 7.10 14.63
CA TRP A 96 10.37 5.84 14.85
C TRP A 96 8.92 5.82 14.39
N GLY A 97 8.53 4.68 13.83
CA GLY A 97 7.18 4.32 13.45
C GLY A 97 6.70 3.06 14.18
N LEU A 98 5.39 2.82 14.11
CA LEU A 98 4.76 1.64 14.66
C LEU A 98 3.80 1.06 13.63
N LEU A 99 3.92 -0.24 13.37
CA LEU A 99 3.00 -1.00 12.55
C LEU A 99 2.23 -1.98 13.46
N TYR A 100 0.91 -1.79 13.55
CA TYR A 100 0.00 -2.69 14.26
C TYR A 100 -0.65 -3.64 13.27
N LEU A 101 -0.38 -4.93 13.42
CA LEU A 101 -0.97 -5.99 12.60
C LEU A 101 -2.25 -6.53 13.24
N THR A 102 -3.34 -6.54 12.49
CA THR A 102 -4.61 -7.09 12.98
C THR A 102 -5.30 -7.98 11.95
N PRO A 103 -5.66 -9.23 12.30
CA PRO A 103 -6.45 -10.07 11.40
C PRO A 103 -7.91 -9.60 11.39
N VAL A 104 -8.55 -9.67 10.22
CA VAL A 104 -9.98 -9.43 10.03
C VAL A 104 -10.57 -10.50 9.12
N ASP A 105 -11.85 -10.81 9.27
CA ASP A 105 -12.47 -11.88 8.47
C ASP A 105 -12.56 -11.51 6.98
N LYS A 106 -12.95 -10.27 6.69
CA LYS A 106 -13.02 -9.72 5.32
C LYS A 106 -12.64 -8.25 5.29
N THR A 107 -13.48 -7.41 5.89
CA THR A 107 -13.32 -5.96 5.94
C THR A 107 -13.50 -5.47 7.37
N LEU A 108 -12.92 -4.31 7.67
CA LEU A 108 -13.16 -3.67 8.96
C LEU A 108 -14.63 -3.29 9.12
N THR A 109 -15.20 -3.60 10.28
CA THR A 109 -16.49 -3.01 10.69
C THR A 109 -16.31 -1.52 10.97
N TRP A 110 -17.41 -0.75 10.99
CA TRP A 110 -17.39 0.68 11.33
C TRP A 110 -16.69 0.96 12.67
N GLU A 111 -16.95 0.13 13.68
CA GLU A 111 -16.33 0.27 14.99
C GLU A 111 -14.85 -0.10 15.00
N GLN A 112 -14.40 -0.98 14.10
CA GLN A 112 -12.97 -1.25 13.91
C GLN A 112 -12.30 -0.10 13.14
N GLN A 113 -12.96 0.49 12.14
CA GLN A 113 -12.46 1.65 11.39
C GLN A 113 -12.24 2.86 12.32
N LYS A 114 -13.21 3.16 13.20
CA LYS A 114 -13.03 4.19 14.24
C LYS A 114 -11.79 3.94 15.10
N ARG A 115 -11.58 2.70 15.54
CA ARG A 115 -10.41 2.33 16.34
C ARG A 115 -9.10 2.49 15.56
N VAL A 116 -9.10 2.12 14.28
CA VAL A 116 -7.96 2.38 13.38
C VAL A 116 -7.64 3.87 13.35
N MET A 117 -8.64 4.72 13.09
CA MET A 117 -8.44 6.18 13.06
C MET A 117 -7.91 6.71 14.41
N GLN A 118 -8.49 6.28 15.53
CA GLN A 118 -8.03 6.66 16.86
C GLN A 118 -6.56 6.29 17.13
N ILE A 119 -6.08 5.16 16.59
CA ILE A 119 -4.70 4.74 16.71
C ILE A 119 -3.80 5.57 15.79
N GLU A 120 -4.16 5.71 14.51
CA GLU A 120 -3.31 6.40 13.52
C GLU A 120 -3.23 7.91 13.74
N GLU A 121 -4.32 8.56 14.19
CA GLU A 121 -4.38 9.99 14.47
C GLU A 121 -3.80 10.36 15.85
N ASN A 122 -3.45 9.36 16.68
CA ASN A 122 -2.85 9.60 17.98
C ASN A 122 -1.44 10.19 17.85
N LYS A 123 -1.27 11.45 18.26
CA LYS A 123 -0.02 12.22 18.14
C LYS A 123 1.11 11.85 19.13
N TYR A 124 0.88 10.96 20.09
CA TYR A 124 1.87 10.70 21.14
C TYR A 124 2.96 9.72 20.65
N PHE A 125 4.22 9.93 21.07
CA PHE A 125 5.39 9.08 20.82
C PHE A 125 5.86 9.00 19.36
N CYS A 126 5.07 8.37 18.48
CA CYS A 126 5.49 7.99 17.12
C CYS A 126 4.33 8.02 16.13
N ARG A 127 4.67 7.98 14.84
CA ARG A 127 3.72 7.70 13.76
C ARG A 127 3.23 6.26 13.90
N LYS A 128 1.91 6.05 13.87
CA LYS A 128 1.28 4.74 14.04
C LYS A 128 0.50 4.39 12.79
N TYR A 129 0.65 3.15 12.36
CA TYR A 129 0.00 2.58 11.20
C TYR A 129 -0.70 1.30 11.63
N VAL A 130 -1.94 1.11 11.21
CA VAL A 130 -2.67 -0.15 11.40
C VAL A 130 -2.80 -0.82 10.04
N LEU A 131 -2.26 -2.03 9.95
CA LEU A 131 -2.40 -2.90 8.79
C LEU A 131 -3.30 -4.07 9.15
N TRP A 132 -4.50 -4.06 8.58
CA TRP A 132 -5.42 -5.18 8.67
C TRP A 132 -5.25 -6.12 7.48
N TYR A 133 -5.56 -7.39 7.70
CA TYR A 133 -5.51 -8.41 6.66
C TYR A 133 -6.46 -9.56 6.98
N SER A 134 -7.03 -10.16 5.93
CA SER A 134 -7.66 -11.48 5.99
C SER A 134 -6.69 -12.58 5.63
N ASP A 135 -7.02 -13.83 5.97
CA ASP A 135 -6.19 -14.98 5.60
C ASP A 135 -6.07 -15.12 4.08
N GLY A 136 -7.15 -14.87 3.34
CA GLY A 136 -7.12 -14.90 1.87
C GLY A 136 -6.27 -13.79 1.24
N GLU A 137 -6.15 -12.62 1.89
CA GLU A 137 -5.21 -11.57 1.46
C GLU A 137 -3.76 -11.97 1.73
N LYS A 138 -3.50 -12.57 2.90
CA LYS A 138 -2.18 -13.08 3.25
C LYS A 138 -1.71 -14.15 2.26
N GLU A 139 -2.54 -15.15 1.97
CA GLU A 139 -2.22 -16.23 1.02
C GLU A 139 -1.97 -15.68 -0.38
N SER A 140 -2.89 -14.84 -0.89
CA SER A 140 -2.74 -14.23 -2.22
C SER A 140 -1.51 -13.33 -2.32
N LEU A 141 -1.09 -12.66 -1.23
CA LEU A 141 0.15 -11.88 -1.18
C LEU A 141 1.39 -12.78 -1.18
N GLU A 142 1.37 -13.92 -0.48
CA GLU A 142 2.46 -14.90 -0.50
C GLU A 142 2.68 -15.46 -1.90
N GLU A 143 1.60 -15.79 -2.62
CA GLU A 143 1.64 -16.23 -4.01
C GLU A 143 2.16 -15.15 -4.96
N LEU A 144 1.67 -13.91 -4.81
CA LEU A 144 2.05 -12.78 -5.66
C LEU A 144 3.54 -12.45 -5.55
N CYS A 145 4.09 -12.48 -4.33
CA CYS A 145 5.49 -12.13 -4.09
C CYS A 145 6.46 -13.30 -4.28
N GLN A 146 5.98 -14.55 -4.30
CA GLN A 146 6.79 -15.76 -4.46
C GLN A 146 8.02 -15.83 -3.53
N GLY A 147 7.87 -15.31 -2.31
CA GLY A 147 8.94 -15.26 -1.31
C GLY A 147 9.97 -14.13 -1.46
N ASN A 148 9.89 -13.32 -2.53
CA ASN A 148 10.71 -12.13 -2.75
C ASN A 148 9.94 -10.86 -2.34
N TYR A 149 10.40 -10.23 -1.27
CA TYR A 149 9.81 -9.05 -0.66
C TYR A 149 10.75 -7.84 -0.70
N SER A 150 11.78 -7.88 -1.54
CA SER A 150 12.64 -6.73 -1.80
C SER A 150 11.85 -5.60 -2.47
N SER A 151 12.19 -4.34 -2.18
CA SER A 151 11.54 -3.16 -2.76
C SER A 151 11.53 -3.21 -4.27
N LYS A 152 12.59 -3.72 -4.90
CA LYS A 152 12.65 -3.89 -6.35
C LYS A 152 11.52 -4.79 -6.89
N ASN A 153 11.30 -5.94 -6.27
CA ASN A 153 10.24 -6.87 -6.68
C ASN A 153 8.86 -6.28 -6.39
N LEU A 154 8.69 -5.73 -5.18
CA LEU A 154 7.42 -5.16 -4.77
C LEU A 154 7.04 -3.94 -5.64
N ASN A 155 8.00 -3.10 -6.03
CA ASN A 155 7.80 -1.96 -6.96
C ASN A 155 7.34 -2.50 -8.31
N SER A 156 8.03 -3.50 -8.87
CA SER A 156 7.64 -4.09 -10.16
C SER A 156 6.23 -4.68 -10.17
N ILE A 157 5.71 -5.13 -9.02
CA ILE A 157 4.34 -5.63 -8.91
C ILE A 157 3.36 -4.46 -8.86
N VAL A 158 3.61 -3.45 -8.03
CA VAL A 158 2.73 -2.27 -7.86
C VAL A 158 2.69 -1.39 -9.11
N GLU A 159 3.77 -1.31 -9.86
CA GLU A 159 3.86 -0.53 -11.10
C GLU A 159 3.30 -1.29 -12.32
N ASN A 160 2.98 -2.57 -12.17
CA ASN A 160 2.47 -3.39 -13.27
C ASN A 160 1.00 -3.04 -13.57
N TYR A 161 0.76 -2.56 -14.80
CA TYR A 161 -0.57 -2.16 -15.24
C TYR A 161 -1.57 -3.32 -15.27
N ASP A 162 -1.16 -4.55 -15.56
CA ASP A 162 -2.07 -5.70 -15.61
C ASP A 162 -2.58 -6.04 -14.21
N PHE A 163 -1.70 -6.05 -13.21
CA PHE A 163 -2.11 -6.24 -11.82
C PHE A 163 -3.03 -5.11 -11.33
N PHE A 164 -2.70 -3.86 -11.67
CA PHE A 164 -3.56 -2.72 -11.36
C PHE A 164 -4.95 -2.83 -12.04
N SER A 165 -4.98 -3.19 -13.32
CA SER A 165 -6.20 -3.37 -14.10
C SER A 165 -7.06 -4.49 -13.53
N GLN A 166 -6.45 -5.63 -13.19
CA GLN A 166 -7.14 -6.75 -12.56
C GLN A 166 -7.72 -6.37 -11.19
N PHE A 167 -6.94 -5.65 -10.38
CA PHE A 167 -7.40 -5.10 -9.11
C PHE A 167 -8.62 -4.19 -9.29
N LYS A 168 -8.56 -3.26 -10.25
CA LYS A 168 -9.64 -2.29 -10.52
C LYS A 168 -10.93 -2.96 -11.02
N ASN A 169 -10.81 -3.95 -11.89
CA ASN A 169 -11.96 -4.52 -12.61
C ASN A 169 -12.60 -5.72 -11.91
N SER A 170 -11.80 -6.58 -11.29
CA SER A 170 -12.26 -7.84 -10.68
C SER A 170 -11.87 -8.01 -9.21
N GLY A 171 -11.05 -7.11 -8.67
CA GLY A 171 -10.41 -7.27 -7.37
C GLY A 171 -9.21 -8.22 -7.43
N HIS A 172 -8.16 -7.90 -6.68
CA HIS A 172 -7.00 -8.77 -6.51
C HIS A 172 -6.49 -8.65 -5.08
N LYS A 173 -6.78 -9.65 -4.24
CA LYS A 173 -6.52 -9.60 -2.79
C LYS A 173 -5.05 -9.36 -2.42
N GLY A 174 -4.13 -10.07 -3.07
CA GLY A 174 -2.68 -9.88 -2.86
C GLY A 174 -2.22 -8.47 -3.21
N TYR A 175 -2.62 -7.96 -4.39
CA TYR A 175 -2.31 -6.60 -4.82
C TYR A 175 -2.94 -5.53 -3.93
N GLU A 176 -4.18 -5.71 -3.48
CA GLU A 176 -4.84 -4.82 -2.52
C GLU A 176 -4.07 -4.77 -1.19
N CYS A 177 -3.69 -5.94 -0.66
CA CYS A 177 -2.90 -6.04 0.56
C CYS A 177 -1.53 -5.37 0.40
N LEU A 178 -0.85 -5.62 -0.72
CA LEU A 178 0.43 -4.99 -1.06
C LEU A 178 0.30 -3.46 -1.16
N SER A 179 -0.73 -2.97 -1.83
CA SER A 179 -1.01 -1.54 -1.95
C SER A 179 -1.21 -0.89 -0.57
N ARG A 180 -1.94 -1.56 0.34
CA ARG A 180 -2.06 -1.09 1.73
C ARG A 180 -0.71 -1.09 2.45
N ILE A 181 0.16 -2.09 2.23
CA ILE A 181 1.51 -2.10 2.80
C ILE A 181 2.31 -0.88 2.34
N TYR A 182 2.30 -0.54 1.04
CA TYR A 182 2.97 0.66 0.51
C TYR A 182 2.49 1.95 1.18
N ILE A 183 1.17 2.08 1.38
CA ILE A 183 0.58 3.24 2.04
C ILE A 183 1.01 3.33 3.52
N LYS A 184 1.14 2.18 4.19
CA LYS A 184 1.41 2.11 5.64
C LYS A 184 2.90 2.07 6.00
N LEU A 185 3.79 1.78 5.05
CA LEU A 185 5.23 1.70 5.28
C LEU A 185 5.97 2.74 4.41
N PRO A 186 6.20 3.97 4.90
CA PRO A 186 6.78 5.05 4.09
C PRO A 186 8.19 4.79 3.56
N PHE A 187 8.94 3.82 4.11
CA PHE A 187 10.24 3.44 3.55
C PHE A 187 10.10 2.65 2.23
N MET A 188 8.91 2.13 1.95
CA MET A 188 8.54 1.53 0.68
C MET A 188 8.26 2.65 -0.33
N ASN A 189 9.33 3.28 -0.82
CA ASN A 189 9.22 4.29 -1.86
C ASN A 189 9.23 3.62 -3.24
N LEU A 190 8.32 4.05 -4.11
CA LEU A 190 8.39 3.78 -5.55
C LEU A 190 9.61 4.56 -6.06
N SER A 191 10.73 3.86 -6.24
CA SER A 191 12.04 4.45 -6.50
C SER A 191 12.15 5.10 -7.87
N ASP A 192 11.17 4.86 -8.76
CA ASP A 192 11.30 5.18 -10.18
C ASP A 192 9.95 5.62 -10.78
N LEU A 193 9.12 6.37 -10.04
CA LEU A 193 8.10 7.16 -10.75
C LEU A 193 8.85 8.21 -11.57
N GLU A 194 8.93 8.01 -12.89
CA GLU A 194 9.48 9.00 -13.80
C GLU A 194 8.83 10.35 -13.50
N THR A 195 9.60 11.23 -12.88
CA THR A 195 9.15 12.59 -12.63
C THR A 195 9.10 13.29 -13.97
N THR A 196 7.92 13.74 -14.36
CA THR A 196 7.77 14.59 -15.53
C THR A 196 7.57 16.02 -15.06
N ASP A 197 8.36 16.93 -15.64
CA ASP A 197 8.12 18.37 -15.50
C ASP A 197 6.91 18.79 -16.33
N GLN A 198 6.35 17.89 -17.15
CA GLN A 198 5.18 18.13 -17.97
C GLN A 198 3.89 17.91 -17.17
N THR A 199 3.05 18.92 -17.14
CA THR A 199 1.67 18.82 -16.68
C THR A 199 0.85 17.87 -17.57
N VAL A 200 -0.23 17.31 -17.02
CA VAL A 200 -1.19 16.50 -17.80
C VAL A 200 -1.67 17.25 -19.05
N LEU A 201 -1.88 18.58 -18.95
CA LEU A 201 -2.30 19.40 -20.07
C LEU A 201 -1.23 19.47 -21.18
N GLU A 202 0.05 19.56 -20.83
CA GLU A 202 1.14 19.56 -21.82
C GLU A 202 1.28 18.21 -22.50
N VAL A 203 1.10 17.10 -21.76
CA VAL A 203 1.08 15.76 -22.33
C VAL A 203 -0.12 15.58 -23.28
N VAL A 204 -1.31 16.03 -22.88
CA VAL A 204 -2.51 16.00 -23.71
C VAL A 204 -2.31 16.86 -24.97
N LYS A 205 -1.81 18.09 -24.82
CA LYS A 205 -1.50 18.98 -25.95
C LYS A 205 -0.54 18.32 -26.92
N LYS A 206 0.58 17.80 -26.43
CA LYS A 206 1.59 17.12 -27.27
C LYS A 206 0.98 15.96 -28.05
N LYS A 207 0.19 15.11 -27.38
CA LYS A 207 -0.48 14.00 -28.05
C LYS A 207 -1.51 14.47 -29.08
N LEU A 208 -2.25 15.53 -28.80
CA LEU A 208 -3.22 16.09 -29.76
C LEU A 208 -2.54 16.77 -30.94
N ASP A 209 -1.41 17.45 -30.72
CA ASP A 209 -0.59 18.07 -31.75
C ASP A 209 -0.01 17.02 -32.73
N GLU A 210 0.22 15.78 -32.27
CA GLU A 210 0.60 14.65 -33.15
C GLU A 210 -0.51 14.28 -34.14
N PHE A 211 -1.78 14.54 -33.80
CA PHE A 211 -2.93 14.35 -34.70
C PHE A 211 -3.20 15.62 -35.52
N HIS A 212 -3.44 16.74 -34.84
CA HIS A 212 -3.66 18.05 -35.45
C HIS A 212 -3.47 19.20 -34.42
N PRO A 213 -2.67 20.25 -34.73
CA PRO A 213 -2.33 21.32 -33.79
C PRO A 213 -3.50 22.10 -33.17
N GLU A 214 -4.65 22.15 -33.86
CA GLU A 214 -5.83 22.90 -33.39
C GLU A 214 -6.69 22.11 -32.38
N LEU A 215 -6.52 20.79 -32.30
CA LEU A 215 -7.39 19.93 -31.49
C LEU A 215 -7.37 20.30 -30.01
N PHE A 216 -6.20 20.64 -29.47
CA PHE A 216 -6.09 21.05 -28.07
C PHE A 216 -6.92 22.31 -27.78
N TYR A 217 -6.84 23.31 -28.65
CA TYR A 217 -7.57 24.57 -28.49
C TYR A 217 -9.08 24.39 -28.66
N LYS A 218 -9.51 23.51 -29.57
CA LYS A 218 -10.93 23.15 -29.75
C LYS A 218 -11.50 22.44 -28.53
N LEU A 219 -10.79 21.44 -28.01
CA LEU A 219 -11.14 20.76 -26.76
C LEU A 219 -11.22 21.72 -25.57
N GLN A 220 -10.23 22.61 -25.44
CA GLN A 220 -10.19 23.59 -24.35
C GLN A 220 -11.39 24.57 -24.41
N ASN A 221 -11.85 24.91 -25.61
CA ASN A 221 -12.97 25.83 -25.82
C ASN A 221 -14.34 25.14 -25.87
N GLY A 222 -14.40 23.82 -25.74
CA GLY A 222 -15.65 23.03 -25.80
C GLY A 222 -16.27 22.96 -27.20
N ASP A 223 -15.52 23.27 -28.24
CA ASP A 223 -15.96 23.24 -29.64
C ASP A 223 -15.78 21.82 -30.21
N VAL A 224 -16.65 20.91 -29.74
CA VAL A 224 -16.59 19.47 -30.06
C VAL A 224 -17.06 19.18 -31.48
N GLU A 225 -17.98 19.98 -32.01
CA GLU A 225 -18.55 19.79 -33.36
C GLU A 225 -17.49 19.92 -34.46
N SER A 226 -16.55 20.86 -34.31
CA SER A 226 -15.47 21.04 -35.28
C SER A 226 -14.30 20.06 -35.12
N ILE A 227 -14.33 19.18 -34.11
CA ILE A 227 -13.31 18.12 -33.93
C ILE A 227 -13.45 17.04 -35.00
N GLU A 228 -14.69 16.79 -35.46
CA GLU A 228 -15.00 15.79 -36.48
C GLU A 228 -14.25 16.06 -37.80
N ASP A 229 -14.03 17.33 -38.14
CA ASP A 229 -13.30 17.77 -39.34
C ASP A 229 -11.82 17.33 -39.35
N TYR A 230 -11.27 16.97 -38.20
CA TYR A 230 -9.89 16.53 -38.04
C TYR A 230 -9.74 15.01 -37.89
N VAL A 231 -10.85 14.26 -37.96
CA VAL A 231 -10.85 12.79 -37.96
C VAL A 231 -10.55 12.30 -39.38
N ASN A 232 -9.28 12.02 -39.66
CA ASN A 232 -8.90 11.38 -40.92
C ASN A 232 -9.21 9.88 -40.86
N LEU A 233 -10.26 9.46 -41.57
CA LEU A 233 -10.58 8.06 -41.78
C LEU A 233 -9.61 7.43 -42.79
N SER A 234 -9.17 6.21 -42.53
CA SER A 234 -8.46 5.43 -43.55
C SER A 234 -9.42 4.98 -44.65
N GLU A 235 -8.92 4.73 -45.87
CA GLU A 235 -9.74 4.21 -46.98
C GLU A 235 -10.53 2.94 -46.60
N LYS A 236 -10.00 2.14 -45.66
CA LYS A 236 -10.68 0.95 -45.17
C LYS A 236 -11.89 1.31 -44.31
N GLU A 237 -11.74 2.26 -43.40
CA GLU A 237 -12.81 2.74 -42.52
C GLU A 237 -13.89 3.47 -43.33
N GLU A 238 -13.50 4.28 -44.31
CA GLU A 238 -14.45 4.92 -45.23
C GLU A 238 -15.30 3.88 -45.99
N ARG A 239 -14.67 2.81 -46.50
CA ARG A 239 -15.38 1.72 -47.20
C ARG A 239 -16.34 0.97 -46.28
N GLU A 240 -15.95 0.73 -45.03
CA GLU A 240 -16.80 0.07 -44.04
C GLU A 240 -18.00 0.94 -43.66
N ILE A 241 -17.78 2.23 -43.42
CA ILE A 241 -18.85 3.20 -43.13
C ILE A 241 -19.81 3.32 -44.32
N GLN A 242 -19.28 3.43 -45.53
CA GLN A 242 -20.12 3.52 -46.74
C GLN A 242 -20.96 2.26 -46.95
N LYS A 243 -20.42 1.07 -46.62
CA LYS A 243 -21.16 -0.19 -46.67
C LYS A 243 -22.31 -0.21 -45.66
N ILE A 244 -22.09 0.27 -44.44
CA ILE A 244 -23.12 0.39 -43.41
C ILE A 244 -24.22 1.37 -43.85
N LEU A 245 -23.84 2.56 -44.35
CA LEU A 245 -24.80 3.56 -44.84
C LEU A 245 -25.65 3.05 -46.00
N ASN A 246 -25.05 2.29 -46.92
CA ASN A 246 -25.77 1.71 -48.05
C ASN A 246 -26.78 0.64 -47.60
N ASN A 247 -26.43 -0.17 -46.60
CA ASN A 247 -27.34 -1.16 -46.03
C ASN A 247 -28.52 -0.50 -45.30
N LEU A 248 -28.27 0.54 -44.50
CA LEU A 248 -29.32 1.28 -43.80
C LEU A 248 -30.29 1.97 -44.77
N LYS A 249 -29.80 2.51 -45.88
CA LYS A 249 -30.62 3.10 -46.95
C LYS A 249 -31.43 2.06 -47.72
N ALA A 250 -30.96 0.81 -47.78
CA ALA A 250 -31.68 -0.29 -48.39
C ALA A 250 -32.81 -0.84 -47.48
N GLU A 251 -32.67 -0.72 -46.16
CA GLU A 251 -33.68 -1.13 -45.18
C GLU A 251 -34.80 -0.09 -44.96
N THR A 252 -34.61 1.16 -45.39
CA THR A 252 -35.60 2.25 -45.29
C THR A 252 -36.42 2.48 -46.58
N LYS A 253 -36.29 1.59 -47.57
CA LYS A 253 -37.05 1.59 -48.83
C LYS A 253 -38.00 0.40 -48.88
#